data_AF-A0A1S9MBY1-F1
#
_entry.id   AF-A0A1S9MBY1-F1
#
_cell.length_a   1.000
_cell.length_b   1.000
_cell.length_c   1.000
_cell.angle_alpha   90.00
_cell.angle_beta   90.00
_cell.angle_gamma   90.00
#
_symmetry.space_group_name_H-M   'P 1'
#
loop_
_entity.id
_entity.type
_entity.pdbx_description
1 polymer ?
#
loop_
_entity_poly.entity_id
_entity_poly.type
_entity_poly.pdbx_seq_one_letter_code
_entity_poly.pdbx_strand_id
1 'polypeptide(L)' 'MNALLSSCLEGELDPVEGLAKLSVAELNFLADALFRLLDVGKPEFGVKSWYDAVLDELAARGLGPGRSERSAVDVSSD' A
#
# COMPACT_ATOMS: atom_id res chain seq x y z
N MET A 1 10.77 -11.02 -12.96
CA MET A 1 10.22 -9.73 -12.51
C MET A 1 8.73 -9.93 -12.25
N ASN A 2 8.17 -9.40 -11.16
CA ASN A 2 6.73 -9.46 -10.94
C ASN A 2 6.05 -8.38 -11.80
N ALA A 3 5.04 -8.75 -12.61
CA ALA A 3 4.39 -7.83 -13.55
C ALA A 3 3.74 -6.62 -12.86
N LEU A 4 3.13 -6.81 -11.69
CA LEU A 4 2.50 -5.73 -10.92
C LEU A 4 3.54 -4.74 -10.38
N LEU A 5 4.68 -5.26 -9.89
CA LEU A 5 5.80 -4.43 -9.43
C LEU A 5 6.41 -3.63 -10.59
N SER A 6 6.58 -4.26 -11.76
CA SER A 6 7.03 -3.58 -12.97
C SER A 6 6.09 -2.45 -13.38
N SER A 7 4.78 -2.71 -13.47
CA SER A 7 3.81 -1.67 -13.84
C SER A 7 3.78 -0.49 -12.85
N CYS A 8 4.10 -0.70 -11.58
CA CYS A 8 4.28 0.39 -10.61
C CYS A 8 5.53 1.23 -10.96
N LEU A 9 6.68 0.59 -11.10
CA LEU A 9 7.97 1.28 -11.30
C LEU A 9 8.10 1.90 -12.70
N GLU A 10 7.42 1.35 -13.70
CA GLU A 10 7.36 1.86 -15.07
C GLU A 10 6.29 2.94 -15.26
N GLY A 11 5.48 3.21 -14.22
CA GLY A 11 4.44 4.25 -14.25
C GLY A 11 3.20 3.89 -15.08
N GLU A 12 3.00 2.61 -15.37
CA GLU A 12 1.82 2.09 -16.07
C GLU A 12 0.61 1.99 -15.15
N LEU A 13 0.84 1.78 -13.85
CA LEU A 13 -0.19 1.73 -12.82
C LEU A 13 -0.44 3.12 -12.24
N ASP A 14 -1.70 3.55 -12.18
CA ASP A 14 -2.07 4.74 -11.42
C ASP A 14 -1.91 4.47 -9.90
N PRO A 15 -1.19 5.31 -9.15
CA PRO A 15 -0.89 5.06 -7.74
C PRO A 15 -2.09 5.18 -6.80
N VAL A 16 -3.21 5.78 -7.24
CA VAL A 16 -4.41 5.92 -6.41
C VAL A 16 -5.49 4.97 -6.89
N GLU A 17 -5.94 5.12 -8.13
CA GLU A 17 -6.99 4.28 -8.71
C GLU A 17 -6.51 2.84 -8.97
N GLY A 18 -5.24 2.65 -9.34
CA GLY A 18 -4.68 1.34 -9.60
C GLY A 18 -4.60 0.51 -8.33
N LEU A 19 -4.07 1.09 -7.25
CA LEU A 19 -4.02 0.44 -5.93
C LEU A 19 -5.42 0.14 -5.38
N ALA A 20 -6.36 1.07 -5.53
CA ALA A 20 -7.75 0.87 -5.10
C ALA A 20 -8.43 -0.34 -5.78
N LYS A 21 -8.01 -0.72 -6.99
CA LYS A 21 -8.55 -1.87 -7.74
C LYS A 21 -7.92 -3.21 -7.34
N LEU A 22 -6.78 -3.20 -6.63
CA LEU A 22 -6.10 -4.42 -6.19
C LEU A 22 -6.81 -5.08 -5.01
N SER A 23 -6.69 -6.39 -4.91
CA SER A 23 -7.08 -7.14 -3.72
C SER A 23 -6.09 -6.91 -2.57
N VAL A 24 -6.54 -7.23 -1.34
CA VAL A 24 -5.68 -7.18 -0.14
C VAL A 24 -4.44 -8.07 -0.28
N ALA A 25 -4.59 -9.24 -0.90
CA ALA A 25 -3.48 -10.17 -1.12
C ALA A 25 -2.43 -9.57 -2.06
N GLU A 26 -2.88 -8.91 -3.14
CA GLU A 26 -1.99 -8.22 -4.09
C GLU A 26 -1.29 -7.02 -3.45
N LEU A 27 -1.99 -6.24 -2.62
CA LEU A 27 -1.41 -5.13 -1.87
C LEU A 27 -0.34 -5.60 -0.87
N ASN A 28 -0.61 -6.64 -0.09
CA ASN A 28 0.38 -7.21 0.83
C ASN A 28 1.60 -7.77 0.08
N PHE A 29 1.36 -8.47 -1.02
CA PHE A 29 2.44 -8.95 -1.88
C PHE A 29 3.31 -7.78 -2.41
N LEU A 30 2.66 -6.70 -2.86
CA LEU A 30 3.34 -5.53 -3.39
C LEU A 30 4.15 -4.81 -2.31
N ALA A 31 3.60 -4.67 -1.10
CA ALA A 31 4.30 -4.11 0.06
C ALA A 31 5.57 -4.91 0.39
N ASP A 32 5.48 -6.24 0.44
CA ASP A 32 6.63 -7.12 0.70
C ASP A 32 7.70 -6.99 -0.38
N ALA A 33 7.30 -6.94 -1.66
CA ALA A 33 8.22 -6.82 -2.78
C ALA A 33 8.95 -5.45 -2.76
N LEU A 34 8.23 -4.37 -2.51
CA LEU A 34 8.78 -3.02 -2.40
C LEU A 34 9.70 -2.89 -1.19
N PHE A 35 9.33 -3.45 -0.04
CA PHE A 35 10.18 -3.48 1.15
C PHE A 35 11.52 -4.18 0.88
N ARG A 36 11.50 -5.32 0.18
CA ARG A 36 12.75 -6.02 -0.21
C ARG A 36 13.63 -5.16 -1.12
N LEU A 37 13.05 -4.38 -2.04
CA LEU A 37 13.81 -3.46 -2.88
C LEU A 37 14.44 -2.30 -2.07
N LEU A 38 13.75 -1.81 -1.04
CA LEU A 38 14.29 -0.82 -0.11
C LEU A 38 15.46 -1.40 0.72
N ASP A 39 15.32 -2.64 1.16
CA ASP A 39 16.29 -3.34 2.02
C ASP A 39 17.62 -3.65 1.30
N VAL A 40 17.62 -3.78 -0.04
CA VAL A 40 18.82 -4.06 -0.86
C VAL A 40 19.82 -2.88 -0.89
N GLY A 41 19.50 -1.73 -0.28
CA GLY A 41 20.45 -0.62 -0.03
C GLY A 41 20.77 0.25 -1.25
N LYS A 42 20.19 -0.04 -2.42
CA LYS A 42 20.15 0.83 -3.61
C LYS A 42 18.72 0.89 -4.15
N PRO A 43 17.79 1.56 -3.45
CA PRO A 43 16.42 1.65 -3.91
C PRO A 43 16.35 2.41 -5.23
N GLU A 44 15.63 1.84 -6.19
CA GLU A 44 15.30 2.53 -7.44
C GLU A 44 14.38 3.73 -7.17
N PHE A 45 14.40 4.69 -8.09
CA PHE A 45 13.55 5.88 -7.98
C PHE A 45 12.07 5.46 -7.91
N GLY A 46 11.33 6.04 -6.97
CA GLY A 46 9.89 5.76 -6.79
C GLY A 46 9.55 4.56 -5.91
N VAL A 47 10.48 3.64 -5.61
CA VAL A 47 10.20 2.46 -4.76
C VAL A 47 9.64 2.86 -3.40
N LYS A 48 10.22 3.87 -2.74
CA LYS A 48 9.74 4.34 -1.43
C LYS A 48 8.33 4.94 -1.53
N SER A 49 8.08 5.78 -2.52
CA SER A 49 6.77 6.41 -2.70
C SER A 49 5.68 5.38 -2.96
N TRP A 50 5.97 4.35 -3.76
CA TRP A 50 5.07 3.22 -3.97
C TRP A 50 4.84 2.42 -2.69
N TYR A 51 5.89 2.19 -1.89
CA TYR A 51 5.74 1.49 -0.62
C TYR A 51 4.82 2.24 0.34
N ASP A 52 5.04 3.54 0.50
CA ASP A 52 4.21 4.40 1.34
C ASP A 52 2.74 4.39 0.85
N ALA A 53 2.50 4.52 -0.46
CA ALA A 53 1.16 4.52 -1.05
C ALA A 53 0.39 3.19 -0.82
N VAL A 54 1.08 2.06 -0.90
CA VAL A 54 0.48 0.74 -0.62
C VAL A 54 0.12 0.60 0.85
N LEU A 55 0.97 1.09 1.77
CA LEU A 55 0.67 1.10 3.20
C LEU A 55 -0.52 2.01 3.53
N ASP A 56 -0.61 3.17 2.88
CA ASP A 56 -1.74 4.09 3.04
C ASP A 56 -3.05 3.45 2.56
N GLU A 57 -3.05 2.76 1.42
CA GLU A 57 -4.23 2.05 0.91
C GLU A 57 -4.64 0.88 1.84
N LEU A 58 -3.68 0.10 2.32
CA LEU A 58 -3.94 -0.95 3.32
C LEU A 58 -4.52 -0.36 4.62
N ALA A 59 -4.00 0.77 5.08
CA ALA A 59 -4.51 1.49 6.25
C ALA A 59 -5.93 2.05 6.00
N ALA A 60 -6.21 2.59 4.81
CA ALA A 60 -7.53 3.10 4.42
C ALA A 60 -8.59 1.99 4.44
N ARG A 61 -8.20 0.74 4.13
CA ARG A 61 -9.07 -0.44 4.22
C ARG A 61 -9.22 -1.02 5.63
N GLY A 62 -8.60 -0.41 6.64
CA GLY A 62 -8.60 -0.90 8.01
C GLY A 62 -7.70 -2.12 8.24
N LEU A 63 -6.75 -2.38 7.33
CA LEU A 63 -5.85 -3.54 7.35
C LEU A 63 -4.39 -3.14 7.63
N GLY A 64 -4.13 -1.86 7.92
CA GLY A 64 -2.80 -1.37 8.27
C GLY A 64 -2.35 -1.86 9.65
N PRO A 65 -1.03 -2.06 9.86
CA PRO A 65 -0.48 -2.41 11.17
C PRO A 65 -0.67 -1.23 12.13
N GLY A 66 -1.79 -1.22 12.87
CA GLY A 66 -2.01 -0.29 13.98
C GLY A 66 -3.19 0.67 13.87
N ARG A 67 -4.21 0.40 13.03
CA ARG A 67 -5.50 1.11 13.15
C ARG A 67 -6.68 0.15 13.29
N SER A 68 -6.65 -0.64 14.36
CA SER A 68 -7.91 -1.00 15.02
C SER A 68 -8.47 0.25 15.70
N GLU A 69 -9.74 0.56 15.42
CA GLU A 69 -10.64 1.39 16.22
C GLU A 69 -10.25 2.86 16.42
N ARG A 70 -10.79 3.75 15.57
CA ARG A 70 -11.04 5.15 15.98
C ARG A 70 -12.16 5.85 15.19
N SER A 71 -13.25 5.13 14.89
CA SER A 71 -14.47 5.78 14.38
C SER A 71 -15.71 4.92 14.58
N ALA A 72 -16.09 4.70 15.84
CA ALA A 72 -17.46 4.34 16.23
C ALA A 72 -17.65 4.63 17.72
N VAL A 73 -17.35 5.86 18.16
CA VAL A 73 -17.92 6.40 19.39
C VAL A 73 -18.90 7.49 18.99
N ASP A 74 -19.99 7.08 18.34
CA ASP A 74 -21.20 7.88 18.35
C ASP A 74 -21.72 7.86 19.79
N VAL A 75 -21.41 8.95 20.49
CA VAL A 75 -22.04 9.36 21.73
C VAL A 75 -23.52 9.53 21.44
N SER A 76 -24.31 8.51 21.75
CA SER A 76 -25.75 8.66 21.95
C SER A 76 -25.99 8.65 23.46
N SER A 77 -25.97 9.84 24.04
CA SER A 77 -26.47 10.12 25.39
C SER A 77 -27.49 11.24 25.26
N ASP A 78 -28.74 10.87 24.99
CA ASP A 78 -29.95 11.53 25.47
C ASP A 78 -31.12 10.53 25.44
#